data_AF-A0A7S3GM04-F1
#
_entry.id   AF-A0A7S3GM04-F1
#
_cell.length_a   1.000
_cell.length_b   1.000
_cell.length_c   1.000
_cell.angle_alpha   90.00
_cell.angle_beta   90.00
_cell.angle_gamma   90.00
#
_symmetry.space_group_name_H-M   'P 1'
#
loop_
_entity.id
_entity.type
_entity.pdbx_description
1 polymer ?
#
loop_
_entity_poly.entity_id
_entity_poly.type
_entity_poly.pdbx_seq_one_letter_code
_entity_poly.pdbx_strand_id
1 'polypeptide(L)'
;CDTCATGWTGAQCDSCAIGWHGSLCDVCPKGLSSGCSLPIVAILSGSACAESLALTSSSLSFSSSPYFSTTVMNTKVRKLEQLSYSTSFSTVALRIVYDFQRSDRSLYSHFYYASRYGISVYMTATVYNSAGNAIDTTSTTVNWRFSNGMGGPPSYLASGGSFSADDGIWGFYNSLSATVDGNSLSSYCLQHNSGYKRYGVENCNGGDSECSVLYLGSSTSTHKRSVVYVVNS
;
A
#
# COMPACT_ATOMS: atom_id res chain seq x y z
N CYS A 1 -18.36 -26.10 -15.75
CA CYS A 1 -17.81 -24.73 -15.89
C CYS A 1 -16.93 -24.49 -14.68
N ASP A 2 -15.61 -24.52 -14.85
CA ASP A 2 -14.63 -24.50 -13.73
C ASP A 2 -14.19 -23.08 -13.35
N THR A 3 -14.99 -22.07 -13.67
CA THR A 3 -14.67 -20.66 -13.41
C THR A 3 -15.83 -19.99 -12.71
N CYS A 4 -15.58 -19.49 -11.51
CA CYS A 4 -16.53 -18.73 -10.72
C CYS A 4 -16.91 -17.41 -11.38
N ALA A 5 -18.12 -16.93 -11.08
CA ALA A 5 -18.55 -15.59 -11.45
C ALA A 5 -17.65 -14.53 -10.78
N THR A 6 -17.56 -13.35 -11.38
CA THR A 6 -16.82 -12.21 -10.83
C THR A 6 -17.24 -11.95 -9.38
N GLY A 7 -16.26 -11.81 -8.50
CA GLY A 7 -16.50 -11.62 -7.07
C GLY A 7 -16.60 -12.90 -6.25
N TRP A 8 -16.66 -14.08 -6.88
CA TRP A 8 -16.72 -15.37 -6.20
C TRP A 8 -15.42 -16.17 -6.33
N THR A 9 -15.14 -16.99 -5.33
CA THR A 9 -13.99 -17.89 -5.23
C THR A 9 -14.36 -19.16 -4.46
N GLY A 10 -13.42 -20.10 -4.34
CA GLY A 10 -13.63 -21.42 -3.75
C GLY A 10 -13.95 -22.49 -4.79
N ALA A 11 -13.78 -23.77 -4.42
CA ALA A 11 -14.00 -24.91 -5.32
C ALA A 11 -15.45 -25.00 -5.82
N GLN A 12 -16.39 -24.40 -5.08
CA GLN A 12 -17.81 -24.33 -5.43
C GLN A 12 -18.30 -22.90 -5.70
N CYS A 13 -17.40 -21.91 -5.76
CA CYS A 13 -17.78 -20.50 -5.92
C CYS A 13 -18.72 -20.00 -4.81
N ASP A 14 -18.47 -20.44 -3.59
CA ASP A 14 -19.30 -20.21 -2.40
C ASP A 14 -18.71 -19.18 -1.43
N SER A 15 -17.53 -18.66 -1.76
CA SER A 15 -16.80 -17.68 -0.96
C SER A 15 -16.58 -16.42 -1.78
N CYS A 16 -16.48 -15.25 -1.12
CA CYS A 16 -16.16 -14.03 -1.84
C CYS A 16 -14.67 -13.99 -2.22
N ALA A 17 -14.41 -13.70 -3.49
CA ALA A 17 -13.09 -13.35 -3.97
C ALA A 17 -12.56 -12.14 -3.17
N ILE A 18 -11.26 -12.09 -2.96
CA ILE A 18 -10.64 -11.11 -2.07
C ILE A 18 -11.05 -9.68 -2.48
N GLY A 19 -11.50 -8.88 -1.50
CA GLY A 19 -12.01 -7.53 -1.70
C GLY A 19 -13.52 -7.46 -1.91
N TRP A 20 -14.18 -8.55 -2.27
CA TRP A 20 -15.64 -8.62 -2.38
C TRP A 20 -16.26 -9.07 -1.06
N HIS A 21 -17.44 -8.53 -0.75
CA HIS A 21 -18.22 -8.87 0.43
C HIS A 21 -19.72 -8.86 0.10
N GLY A 22 -20.56 -9.16 1.09
CA GLY A 22 -22.00 -9.37 0.91
C GLY A 22 -22.35 -10.84 0.66
N SER A 23 -23.60 -11.22 0.89
CA SER A 23 -24.09 -12.59 0.73
C SER A 23 -24.06 -13.08 -0.73
N LEU A 24 -23.91 -12.16 -1.69
CA LEU A 24 -23.79 -12.44 -3.11
C LEU A 24 -22.40 -12.10 -3.68
N CYS A 25 -21.44 -11.77 -2.81
CA CYS A 25 -20.08 -11.38 -3.19
C CYS A 25 -20.03 -10.33 -4.30
N ASP A 26 -20.99 -9.41 -4.27
CA ASP A 26 -21.26 -8.36 -5.24
C ASP A 26 -20.97 -6.96 -4.68
N VAL A 27 -20.60 -6.88 -3.40
CA VAL A 27 -20.28 -5.63 -2.74
C VAL A 27 -18.75 -5.45 -2.73
N CYS A 28 -18.26 -4.49 -3.52
CA CYS A 28 -16.86 -4.04 -3.45
C CYS A 28 -16.61 -3.32 -2.11
N PRO A 29 -15.33 -3.12 -1.68
CA PRO A 29 -15.00 -2.35 -0.50
C PRO A 29 -15.74 -1.01 -0.52
N LYS A 30 -16.37 -0.65 0.60
CA LYS A 30 -17.32 0.49 0.72
C LYS A 30 -16.76 1.75 0.01
N GLY A 31 -17.36 2.12 -1.13
CA GLY A 31 -16.92 3.27 -1.95
C GLY A 31 -16.76 3.01 -3.46
N LEU A 32 -17.00 1.80 -3.96
CA LEU A 32 -16.78 1.45 -5.37
C LEU A 32 -18.08 0.91 -6.02
N SER A 33 -18.59 1.61 -7.03
CA SER A 33 -19.75 1.20 -7.82
C SER A 33 -19.38 0.15 -8.88
N SER A 34 -20.04 -1.02 -8.83
CA SER A 34 -20.24 -2.04 -9.89
C SER A 34 -19.15 -2.20 -10.97
N GLY A 35 -18.32 -3.25 -10.85
CA GLY A 35 -17.42 -3.72 -11.93
C GLY A 35 -15.92 -3.63 -11.65
N CYS A 36 -15.48 -3.83 -10.40
CA CYS A 36 -14.15 -3.53 -9.88
C CYS A 36 -12.97 -4.21 -10.65
N SER A 37 -12.51 -3.58 -11.73
CA SER A 37 -11.14 -3.68 -12.27
C SER A 37 -10.39 -2.39 -11.92
N LEU A 38 -10.06 -2.22 -10.64
CA LEU A 38 -9.16 -1.14 -10.26
C LEU A 38 -7.72 -1.59 -10.54
N PRO A 39 -6.89 -0.74 -11.16
CA PRO A 39 -5.52 -1.11 -11.42
C PRO A 39 -4.74 -1.24 -10.10
N ILE A 40 -4.44 -2.48 -9.71
CA ILE A 40 -3.59 -2.78 -8.54
C ILE A 40 -2.15 -2.44 -8.92
N VAL A 41 -1.55 -1.59 -8.08
CA VAL A 41 -0.17 -1.11 -8.21
C VAL A 41 0.78 -2.06 -7.51
N ALA A 42 0.44 -2.51 -6.30
CA ALA A 42 1.32 -3.36 -5.52
C ALA A 42 0.54 -4.33 -4.63
N ILE A 43 1.12 -5.51 -4.46
CA ILE A 43 0.81 -6.43 -3.37
C ILE A 43 2.04 -6.48 -2.47
N LEU A 44 1.87 -6.18 -1.19
CA LEU A 44 2.95 -6.23 -0.19
C LEU A 44 2.71 -7.41 0.75
N SER A 45 3.77 -7.93 1.36
CA SER A 45 3.73 -8.89 2.47
C SER A 45 4.69 -8.46 3.57
N GLY A 46 4.67 -9.22 4.68
CA GLY A 46 5.70 -9.11 5.72
C GLY A 46 7.10 -9.16 5.12
N SER A 47 7.38 -10.13 4.24
CA SER A 47 8.70 -10.33 3.64
C SER A 47 9.01 -9.49 2.40
N ALA A 48 8.04 -8.77 1.84
CA ALA A 48 8.22 -8.04 0.58
C ALA A 48 7.35 -6.78 0.55
N CYS A 49 7.95 -5.63 0.88
CA CYS A 49 7.31 -4.33 0.65
C CYS A 49 8.23 -3.28 -0.01
N ALA A 50 9.54 -3.52 -0.12
CA ALA A 50 10.48 -2.56 -0.69
C ALA A 50 11.56 -3.25 -1.53
N GLU A 51 12.77 -3.45 -1.01
CA GLU A 51 13.88 -4.11 -1.71
C GLU A 51 13.55 -5.54 -2.17
N SER A 52 12.80 -6.29 -1.35
CA SER A 52 12.36 -7.66 -1.65
C SER A 52 11.09 -7.70 -2.48
N LEU A 53 10.51 -6.55 -2.85
CA LEU A 53 9.32 -6.47 -3.68
C LEU A 53 9.73 -6.50 -5.16
N ALA A 54 9.51 -7.63 -5.83
CA ALA A 54 9.85 -7.78 -7.23
C ALA A 54 8.90 -6.97 -8.14
N LEU A 55 9.42 -6.56 -9.30
CA LEU A 55 8.63 -5.96 -10.38
C LEU A 55 7.99 -7.02 -11.27
N THR A 56 6.79 -6.71 -11.77
CA THR A 56 6.11 -7.50 -12.81
C THR A 56 5.52 -6.61 -13.89
N SER A 57 5.54 -7.10 -15.13
CA SER A 57 4.84 -6.47 -16.27
C SER A 57 3.40 -6.96 -16.43
N SER A 58 2.90 -7.78 -15.51
CA SER A 58 1.55 -8.32 -15.52
C SER A 58 0.62 -7.52 -14.60
N SER A 59 -0.66 -7.46 -14.96
CA SER A 59 -1.69 -6.94 -14.05
C SER A 59 -1.80 -7.82 -12.81
N LEU A 60 -1.99 -7.19 -11.65
CA LEU A 60 -2.15 -7.87 -10.38
C LEU A 60 -3.63 -8.06 -10.04
N SER A 61 -3.91 -9.13 -9.29
CA SER A 61 -5.17 -9.37 -8.62
C SER A 61 -4.97 -9.38 -7.12
N PHE A 62 -6.06 -9.31 -6.36
CA PHE A 62 -5.99 -9.40 -4.90
C PHE A 62 -5.42 -10.74 -4.38
N SER A 63 -5.33 -11.78 -5.21
CA SER A 63 -4.72 -13.08 -4.87
C SER A 63 -3.27 -13.24 -5.35
N SER A 64 -2.72 -12.26 -6.08
CA SER A 64 -1.35 -12.34 -6.59
C SER A 64 -0.31 -12.48 -5.47
N SER A 65 0.88 -13.01 -5.79
CA SER A 65 2.01 -12.93 -4.87
C SER A 65 2.48 -11.47 -4.71
N PRO A 66 3.34 -11.16 -3.71
CA PRO A 66 3.89 -9.84 -3.55
C PRO A 66 4.69 -9.40 -4.79
N TYR A 67 4.23 -8.32 -5.41
CA TYR A 67 4.82 -7.73 -6.60
C TYR A 67 4.41 -6.26 -6.70
N PHE A 68 5.22 -5.47 -7.39
CA PHE A 68 4.84 -4.15 -7.88
C PHE A 68 4.61 -4.23 -9.39
N SER A 69 3.42 -3.81 -9.84
CA SER A 69 3.03 -3.83 -11.24
C SER A 69 3.55 -2.60 -11.98
N THR A 70 4.21 -2.81 -13.11
CA THR A 70 4.63 -1.73 -14.00
C THR A 70 3.55 -1.34 -15.02
N THR A 71 2.42 -2.07 -15.10
CA THR A 71 1.38 -1.85 -16.11
C THR A 71 0.68 -0.50 -16.02
N VAL A 72 0.77 0.16 -14.86
CA VAL A 72 0.05 1.40 -14.53
C VAL A 72 0.97 2.59 -14.32
N MET A 73 2.28 2.44 -14.58
CA MET A 73 3.27 3.45 -14.26
C MET A 73 3.11 4.75 -15.04
N ASN A 74 2.63 4.68 -16.28
CA ASN A 74 2.38 5.85 -17.13
C ASN A 74 0.99 6.48 -16.91
N THR A 75 0.14 5.84 -16.10
CA THR A 75 -1.19 6.36 -15.80
C THR A 75 -1.09 7.58 -14.89
N LYS A 76 -1.85 8.63 -15.19
CA LYS A 76 -2.01 9.78 -14.30
C LYS A 76 -2.77 9.36 -13.05
N VAL A 77 -2.19 9.61 -11.88
CA VAL A 77 -2.76 9.18 -10.60
C VAL A 77 -2.85 10.37 -9.68
N ARG A 78 -4.05 10.64 -9.14
CA ARG A 78 -4.24 11.57 -8.04
C ARG A 78 -4.20 10.88 -6.69
N LYS A 79 -4.79 9.68 -6.60
CA LYS A 79 -4.93 8.95 -5.36
C LYS A 79 -4.49 7.50 -5.47
N LEU A 80 -3.80 7.04 -4.44
CA LEU A 80 -3.66 5.61 -4.15
C LEU A 80 -4.45 5.28 -2.90
N GLU A 81 -4.90 4.04 -2.82
CA GLU A 81 -5.44 3.46 -1.60
C GLU A 81 -4.71 2.17 -1.27
N GLN A 82 -4.37 2.01 -0.01
CA GLN A 82 -3.76 0.83 0.56
C GLN A 82 -4.71 0.20 1.57
N LEU A 83 -4.97 -1.09 1.42
CA LEU A 83 -5.67 -1.92 2.40
C LEU A 83 -4.68 -2.91 2.99
N SER A 84 -4.50 -2.89 4.32
CA SER A 84 -3.55 -3.75 5.03
C SER A 84 -4.27 -4.69 6.00
N TYR A 85 -3.73 -5.90 6.14
CA TYR A 85 -4.31 -7.01 6.88
C TYR A 85 -3.32 -7.53 7.92
N SER A 86 -3.80 -7.77 9.15
CA SER A 86 -3.00 -8.32 10.25
C SER A 86 -3.20 -9.82 10.52
N THR A 87 -4.30 -10.37 10.02
CA THR A 87 -4.67 -11.79 10.16
C THR A 87 -4.94 -12.39 8.76
N SER A 88 -5.74 -13.46 8.68
CA SER A 88 -6.33 -13.92 7.43
C SER A 88 -6.97 -12.73 6.68
N PHE A 89 -6.86 -12.69 5.35
CA PHE A 89 -7.27 -11.57 4.49
C PHE A 89 -8.79 -11.25 4.48
N SER A 90 -9.51 -11.64 5.52
CA SER A 90 -10.95 -11.48 5.72
C SER A 90 -11.35 -10.09 6.23
N THR A 91 -10.47 -9.40 6.98
CA THR A 91 -10.81 -8.11 7.60
C THR A 91 -9.67 -7.13 7.43
N VAL A 92 -9.94 -5.98 6.81
CA VAL A 92 -8.99 -4.87 6.71
C VAL A 92 -8.69 -4.36 8.11
N ALA A 93 -7.41 -4.29 8.47
CA ALA A 93 -6.96 -3.70 9.74
C ALA A 93 -6.65 -2.21 9.59
N LEU A 94 -6.14 -1.81 8.42
CA LEU A 94 -5.76 -0.44 8.11
C LEU A 94 -6.08 -0.09 6.67
N ARG A 95 -6.69 1.07 6.47
CA ARG A 95 -6.81 1.74 5.18
C ARG A 95 -5.97 3.01 5.19
N ILE A 96 -5.17 3.23 4.15
CA ILE A 96 -4.48 4.51 3.92
C ILE A 96 -4.90 5.04 2.54
N VAL A 97 -5.30 6.30 2.50
CA VAL A 97 -5.46 7.05 1.24
C VAL A 97 -4.29 8.01 1.10
N TYR A 98 -3.61 7.94 -0.04
CA TYR A 98 -2.55 8.84 -0.44
C TYR A 98 -3.14 9.82 -1.46
N ASP A 99 -3.43 11.07 -1.09
CA ASP A 99 -3.82 12.12 -2.03
C ASP A 99 -2.61 12.96 -2.40
N PHE A 100 -2.12 12.81 -3.63
CA PHE A 100 -1.00 13.60 -4.15
C PHE A 100 -1.37 15.07 -4.41
N GLN A 101 -2.65 15.43 -4.21
CA GLN A 101 -3.22 16.77 -4.37
C GLN A 101 -3.03 17.36 -5.78
N ARG A 102 -2.72 16.51 -6.76
CA ARG A 102 -2.57 16.86 -8.18
C ARG A 102 -2.87 15.65 -9.06
N SER A 103 -3.40 15.90 -10.25
CA SER A 103 -3.83 14.87 -11.20
C SER A 103 -3.06 14.89 -12.52
N ASP A 104 -2.06 15.76 -12.65
CA ASP A 104 -1.27 15.96 -13.87
C ASP A 104 -0.07 15.00 -13.98
N ARG A 105 0.29 14.31 -12.89
CA ARG A 105 1.47 13.43 -12.80
C ARG A 105 1.12 11.96 -12.95
N SER A 106 2.00 11.23 -13.63
CA SER A 106 1.94 9.77 -13.68
C SER A 106 2.35 9.14 -12.34
N LEU A 107 1.92 7.90 -12.09
CA LEU A 107 2.37 7.11 -10.95
C LEU A 107 3.90 7.04 -10.89
N TYR A 108 4.53 6.82 -12.04
CA TYR A 108 5.97 6.89 -12.22
C TYR A 108 6.56 8.20 -11.68
N SER A 109 5.98 9.34 -12.07
CA SER A 109 6.47 10.64 -11.66
C SER A 109 6.37 10.82 -10.15
N HIS A 110 5.29 10.34 -9.52
CA HIS A 110 5.14 10.41 -8.06
C HIS A 110 6.25 9.65 -7.35
N PHE A 111 6.50 8.38 -7.68
CA PHE A 111 7.59 7.61 -7.07
C PHE A 111 8.97 8.20 -7.38
N TYR A 112 9.20 8.66 -8.62
CA TYR A 112 10.46 9.32 -9.01
C TYR A 112 10.77 10.55 -8.14
N TYR A 113 9.83 11.47 -8.02
CA TYR A 113 10.02 12.69 -7.24
C TYR A 113 10.04 12.40 -5.74
N ALA A 114 9.21 11.46 -5.26
CA ALA A 114 9.19 11.04 -3.86
C ALA A 114 10.58 10.54 -3.44
N SER A 115 11.19 9.65 -4.21
CA SER A 115 12.51 9.10 -3.88
C SER A 115 13.62 10.15 -3.92
N ARG A 116 13.60 11.02 -4.94
CA ARG A 116 14.71 11.96 -5.17
C ARG A 116 14.65 13.20 -4.28
N TYR A 117 13.47 13.74 -4.03
CA TYR A 117 13.29 15.03 -3.34
C TYR A 117 12.29 14.98 -2.18
N GLY A 118 11.46 13.94 -2.09
CA GLY A 118 10.23 13.97 -1.31
C GLY A 118 9.12 14.71 -2.05
N ILE A 119 7.87 14.32 -1.80
CA ILE A 119 6.68 15.00 -2.30
C ILE A 119 5.66 15.24 -1.19
N SER A 120 4.93 16.34 -1.27
CA SER A 120 3.79 16.60 -0.37
C SER A 120 2.66 15.63 -0.71
N VAL A 121 2.22 14.85 0.28
CA VAL A 121 1.06 13.94 0.17
C VAL A 121 0.15 14.18 1.35
N TYR A 122 -1.14 14.42 1.08
CA TYR A 122 -2.15 14.42 2.12
C TYR A 122 -2.60 12.98 2.35
N MET A 123 -2.27 12.44 3.53
CA MET A 123 -2.57 11.06 3.88
C MET A 123 -3.69 10.98 4.89
N THR A 124 -4.60 10.01 4.70
CA THR A 124 -5.64 9.66 5.67
C THR A 124 -5.53 8.18 6.01
N ALA A 125 -5.32 7.87 7.29
CA ALA A 125 -5.35 6.52 7.81
C ALA A 125 -6.66 6.26 8.57
N THR A 126 -7.26 5.10 8.37
CA THR A 126 -8.38 4.58 9.15
C THR A 126 -8.05 3.18 9.65
N VAL A 127 -8.06 3.01 10.98
CA VAL A 127 -7.85 1.71 11.64
C VAL A 127 -9.21 1.07 11.91
N TYR A 128 -9.31 -0.23 11.69
CA TYR A 128 -10.53 -1.01 11.91
C TYR A 128 -10.30 -2.10 12.97
N ASN A 129 -11.34 -2.42 13.73
CA ASN A 129 -11.34 -3.58 14.61
C ASN A 129 -11.71 -4.87 13.85
N SER A 130 -11.68 -6.02 14.53
CA SER A 130 -12.02 -7.33 13.96
C SER A 130 -13.46 -7.44 13.45
N ALA A 131 -14.37 -6.59 13.93
CA ALA A 131 -15.74 -6.49 13.43
C ALA A 131 -15.88 -5.59 12.19
N GLY A 132 -14.78 -5.03 11.68
CA GLY A 132 -14.78 -4.14 10.52
C GLY A 132 -15.24 -2.71 10.82
N ASN A 133 -15.36 -2.33 12.10
CA ASN A 133 -15.73 -0.97 12.49
C ASN A 133 -14.49 -0.09 12.58
N ALA A 134 -14.57 1.14 12.04
CA ALA A 134 -13.51 2.13 12.18
C ALA A 134 -13.38 2.55 13.66
N ILE A 135 -12.16 2.53 14.19
CA ILE A 135 -11.86 2.84 15.59
C ILE A 135 -10.87 4.00 15.76
N ASP A 136 -10.13 4.36 14.71
CA ASP A 136 -9.25 5.53 14.69
C ASP A 136 -9.23 6.08 13.26
N THR A 137 -9.22 7.40 13.10
CA THR A 137 -9.00 8.05 11.80
C THR A 137 -8.16 9.30 11.98
N THR A 138 -7.04 9.34 11.27
CA THR A 138 -6.06 10.42 11.36
C THR A 138 -5.70 10.88 9.96
N SER A 139 -5.56 12.19 9.76
CA SER A 139 -5.08 12.75 8.51
C SER A 139 -4.03 13.82 8.75
N THR A 140 -3.04 13.89 7.86
CA THR A 140 -2.04 14.97 7.85
C THR A 140 -1.39 15.06 6.47
N THR A 141 -0.79 16.22 6.17
CA THR A 141 0.13 16.34 5.04
C THR A 141 1.53 15.96 5.51
N VAL A 142 2.22 15.11 4.74
CA VAL A 142 3.61 14.73 4.99
C VAL A 142 4.48 15.02 3.77
N ASN A 143 5.77 15.27 4.01
CA ASN A 143 6.77 15.15 2.97
C ASN A 143 7.13 13.66 2.82
N TRP A 144 6.49 13.00 1.85
CA TRP A 144 6.65 11.57 1.62
C TRP A 144 7.84 11.30 0.71
N ARG A 145 8.85 10.64 1.29
CA ARG A 145 10.04 10.14 0.61
C ARG A 145 10.02 8.62 0.69
N PHE A 146 9.46 7.99 -0.35
CA PHE A 146 9.27 6.54 -0.36
C PHE A 146 10.57 5.79 -0.02
N SER A 147 11.66 6.08 -0.73
CA SER A 147 13.03 5.68 -0.37
C SER A 147 14.02 6.61 -1.05
N ASN A 148 14.96 7.18 -0.29
CA ASN A 148 16.03 7.99 -0.85
C ASN A 148 17.16 7.17 -1.51
N GLY A 149 17.20 5.85 -1.29
CA GLY A 149 18.21 4.93 -1.84
C GLY A 149 17.84 4.38 -3.22
N MET A 150 16.62 4.62 -3.69
CA MET A 150 16.18 4.32 -5.04
C MET A 150 16.98 5.17 -6.06
N GLY A 151 18.12 4.65 -6.55
CA GLY A 151 19.05 5.30 -7.49
C GLY A 151 18.47 5.66 -8.87
N GLY A 152 17.18 5.38 -9.08
CA GLY A 152 16.40 5.72 -10.25
C GLY A 152 15.02 5.06 -10.15
N PRO A 153 13.99 5.61 -10.81
CA PRO A 153 12.64 5.09 -10.70
C PRO A 153 12.50 3.70 -11.36
N PRO A 154 11.53 2.88 -10.94
CA PRO A 154 11.39 1.47 -11.37
C PRO A 154 11.14 1.23 -12.87
N SER A 155 11.00 2.28 -13.70
CA SER A 155 10.70 2.14 -15.13
C SER A 155 11.85 1.62 -15.99
N TYR A 156 13.05 1.46 -15.43
CA TYR A 156 14.22 0.91 -16.13
C TYR A 156 14.60 -0.51 -15.71
N LEU A 157 13.84 -1.11 -14.81
CA LEU A 157 14.10 -2.44 -14.32
C LEU A 157 13.22 -3.44 -15.08
N ALA A 158 13.86 -4.41 -15.72
CA ALA A 158 13.18 -5.56 -16.30
C ALA A 158 12.38 -6.30 -15.21
N SER A 159 11.34 -7.04 -15.61
CA SER A 159 10.62 -7.95 -14.72
C SER A 159 11.59 -8.81 -13.90
N GLY A 160 11.33 -8.95 -12.60
CA GLY A 160 12.22 -9.67 -11.67
C GLY A 160 13.26 -8.81 -10.93
N GLY A 161 13.40 -7.51 -11.24
CA GLY A 161 14.19 -6.58 -10.44
C GLY A 161 13.49 -6.12 -9.15
N SER A 162 14.26 -5.62 -8.18
CA SER A 162 13.76 -5.04 -6.93
C SER A 162 13.08 -3.68 -7.15
N PHE A 163 11.93 -3.45 -6.53
CA PHE A 163 11.18 -2.20 -6.65
C PHE A 163 11.95 -1.00 -6.07
N SER A 164 12.62 -1.20 -4.94
CA SER A 164 13.54 -0.23 -4.33
C SER A 164 14.95 -0.81 -4.31
N ALA A 165 15.95 0.06 -4.43
CA ALA A 165 17.36 -0.35 -4.33
C ALA A 165 17.84 -0.47 -2.88
N ASP A 166 17.16 0.19 -1.95
CA ASP A 166 17.47 0.20 -0.51
C ASP A 166 16.22 0.73 0.21
N ASP A 167 15.59 -0.10 1.04
CA ASP A 167 14.43 0.23 1.90
C ASP A 167 13.18 0.86 1.25
N GLY A 168 12.12 1.08 2.04
CA GLY A 168 10.91 1.77 1.56
C GLY A 168 9.79 1.89 2.58
N ILE A 169 9.03 3.00 2.52
CA ILE A 169 7.92 3.28 3.43
C ILE A 169 6.56 3.40 2.72
N TRP A 170 5.62 2.57 3.16
CA TRP A 170 4.19 2.62 2.79
C TRP A 170 3.36 3.05 3.98
N GLY A 171 3.47 4.33 4.34
CA GLY A 171 2.83 4.84 5.54
C GLY A 171 3.24 6.25 5.94
N PHE A 172 2.75 6.68 7.10
CA PHE A 172 3.08 7.96 7.71
C PHE A 172 2.88 7.96 9.24
N TYR A 173 3.35 9.02 9.90
CA TYR A 173 3.04 9.31 11.31
C TYR A 173 2.46 10.72 11.48
N ASN A 174 1.69 10.93 12.55
CA ASN A 174 0.84 12.11 12.71
C ASN A 174 1.58 13.36 13.24
N SER A 175 2.52 13.89 12.47
CA SER A 175 3.14 15.20 12.74
C SER A 175 2.88 16.18 11.59
N LEU A 176 2.61 17.45 11.93
CA LEU A 176 2.32 18.54 10.98
C LEU A 176 3.50 18.89 10.06
N SER A 177 4.70 18.46 10.42
CA SER A 177 5.93 18.63 9.64
C SER A 177 6.65 17.30 9.38
N ALA A 178 5.91 16.18 9.45
CA ALA A 178 6.49 14.85 9.24
C ALA A 178 7.16 14.77 7.87
N THR A 179 8.46 14.51 7.88
CA THR A 179 9.14 13.90 6.75
C THR A 179 9.22 12.42 7.04
N VAL A 180 8.67 11.62 6.14
CA VAL A 180 8.73 10.16 6.22
C VAL A 180 9.68 9.70 5.13
N ASP A 181 10.76 9.01 5.52
CA ASP A 181 11.81 8.57 4.61
C ASP A 181 12.15 7.12 4.86
N GLY A 182 11.82 6.25 3.90
CA GLY A 182 12.01 4.81 4.04
C GLY A 182 13.48 4.40 4.20
N ASN A 183 14.41 5.15 3.58
CA ASN A 183 15.85 4.85 3.67
C ASN A 183 16.58 5.84 4.60
N SER A 184 15.92 6.27 5.66
CA SER A 184 16.54 7.15 6.64
C SER A 184 17.32 6.36 7.67
N LEU A 185 18.63 6.62 7.80
CA LEU A 185 19.50 6.18 8.90
C LEU A 185 19.13 6.80 10.28
N SER A 186 18.01 7.52 10.37
CA SER A 186 17.61 8.38 11.49
C SER A 186 16.09 8.39 11.70
N SER A 187 15.60 9.29 12.57
CA SER A 187 14.24 9.43 13.10
C SER A 187 13.12 9.79 12.08
N TYR A 188 13.19 9.35 10.83
CA TYR A 188 12.16 9.61 9.80
C TYR A 188 11.39 8.35 9.35
N CYS A 189 11.76 7.17 9.84
CA CYS A 189 10.97 5.94 9.69
C CYS A 189 9.86 5.84 10.74
N LEU A 190 8.85 5.02 10.50
CA LEU A 190 7.81 4.72 11.49
C LEU A 190 8.44 4.13 12.77
N GLN A 191 9.38 3.19 12.66
CA GLN A 191 9.95 2.48 13.81
C GLN A 191 10.59 3.41 14.85
N HIS A 192 11.21 4.49 14.39
CA HIS A 192 11.91 5.46 15.25
C HIS A 192 11.00 6.57 15.81
N ASN A 193 9.74 6.64 15.40
CA ASN A 193 8.79 7.70 15.77
C ASN A 193 7.71 7.21 16.76
N SER A 194 8.09 6.45 17.78
CA SER A 194 7.15 5.87 18.76
C SER A 194 6.36 6.89 19.60
N GLY A 195 6.82 8.14 19.66
CA GLY A 195 6.09 9.25 20.30
C GLY A 195 4.88 9.76 19.51
N TYR A 196 4.72 9.32 18.26
CA TYR A 196 3.60 9.67 17.39
C TYR A 196 2.72 8.45 17.10
N LYS A 197 1.49 8.68 16.65
CA LYS A 197 0.66 7.65 16.02
C LYS A 197 1.22 7.36 14.63
N ARG A 198 1.45 6.10 14.32
CA ARG A 198 2.11 5.62 13.10
C ARG A 198 1.19 4.69 12.33
N TYR A 199 1.19 4.78 11.01
CA TYR A 199 0.27 4.03 10.16
C TYR A 199 1.02 3.49 8.96
N GLY A 200 0.88 2.20 8.69
CA GLY A 200 1.40 1.57 7.48
C GLY A 200 2.45 0.49 7.75
N VAL A 201 3.28 0.25 6.76
CA VAL A 201 4.36 -0.76 6.77
C VAL A 201 5.62 -0.15 6.18
N GLU A 202 6.78 -0.65 6.59
CA GLU A 202 8.06 -0.16 6.08
C GLU A 202 9.13 -1.24 6.13
N ASN A 203 10.16 -1.07 5.31
CA ASN A 203 11.50 -1.58 5.55
C ASN A 203 12.37 -0.34 5.82
N CYS A 204 13.00 -0.23 7.00
CA CYS A 204 13.73 0.95 7.42
C CYS A 204 15.19 0.62 7.76
N ASN A 205 16.08 1.48 7.31
CA ASN A 205 17.53 1.32 7.47
C ASN A 205 17.97 1.11 8.93
N GLY A 206 19.05 0.35 9.12
CA GLY A 206 19.62 -0.01 10.43
C GLY A 206 19.03 -1.28 11.05
N GLY A 207 18.09 -1.90 10.34
CA GLY A 207 17.66 -3.27 10.55
C GLY A 207 16.96 -3.73 9.28
N ASP A 208 17.68 -4.46 8.42
CA ASP A 208 17.24 -5.10 7.16
C ASP A 208 16.17 -6.18 7.42
N SER A 209 15.20 -5.85 8.26
CA SER A 209 14.10 -6.70 8.66
C SER A 209 12.94 -6.40 7.75
N GLU A 210 12.47 -7.48 7.11
CA GLU A 210 11.15 -7.61 6.53
C GLU A 210 10.12 -6.63 7.12
N CYS A 211 9.24 -6.09 6.26
CA CYS A 211 8.09 -5.26 6.60
C CYS A 211 6.99 -5.98 7.40
N SER A 212 7.38 -6.80 8.37
CA SER A 212 6.58 -7.71 9.19
C SER A 212 5.73 -7.00 10.24
N VAL A 213 5.96 -5.72 10.48
CA VAL A 213 5.20 -4.89 11.42
C VAL A 213 4.20 -4.02 10.67
N LEU A 214 2.93 -4.10 11.09
CA LEU A 214 1.86 -3.20 10.69
C LEU A 214 1.61 -2.19 11.81
N TYR A 215 1.83 -0.91 11.52
CA TYR A 215 1.57 0.18 12.46
C TYR A 215 0.10 0.64 12.37
N LEU A 216 -0.59 0.69 13.51
CA LEU A 216 -2.04 0.90 13.63
C LEU A 216 -2.36 2.07 14.59
N GLY A 217 -1.64 3.17 14.45
CA GLY A 217 -1.70 4.33 15.32
C GLY A 217 -0.75 4.18 16.50
N SER A 218 -1.30 4.04 17.70
CA SER A 218 -0.53 3.83 18.93
C SER A 218 -0.16 2.36 19.19
N SER A 219 -0.64 1.44 18.36
CA SER A 219 -0.38 0.00 18.47
C SER A 219 0.27 -0.55 17.21
N THR A 220 0.73 -1.81 17.29
CA THR A 220 1.28 -2.56 16.16
C THR A 220 0.61 -3.94 16.07
N SER A 221 0.72 -4.55 14.90
CA SER A 221 0.37 -5.95 14.67
C SER A 221 1.33 -6.57 13.66
N THR A 222 1.15 -7.86 13.37
CA THR A 222 1.91 -8.52 12.29
C THR A 222 1.34 -8.09 10.94
N HIS A 223 2.17 -7.63 10.02
CA HIS A 223 1.78 -7.40 8.64
C HIS A 223 1.71 -8.73 7.88
N LYS A 224 0.51 -9.09 7.42
CA LYS A 224 0.32 -10.28 6.57
C LYS A 224 0.31 -9.91 5.10
N ARG A 225 -0.42 -8.85 4.75
CA ARG A 225 -0.53 -8.39 3.36
C ARG A 225 -1.01 -6.95 3.30
N SER A 226 -0.62 -6.28 2.23
CA SER A 226 -1.27 -5.04 1.81
C SER A 226 -1.56 -5.07 0.32
N VAL A 227 -2.65 -4.43 -0.09
CA VAL A 227 -3.01 -4.22 -1.50
C VAL A 227 -3.07 -2.72 -1.75
N VAL A 228 -2.30 -2.25 -2.72
CA VAL A 228 -2.25 -0.85 -3.14
C VAL A 228 -2.84 -0.73 -4.53
N TYR A 229 -3.82 0.15 -4.73
CA TYR A 229 -4.48 0.36 -6.02
C TYR A 229 -4.72 1.83 -6.32
N VAL A 230 -4.87 2.13 -7.61
CA VAL A 230 -5.22 3.47 -8.09
C VAL A 230 -6.70 3.74 -7.83
N VAL A 231 -6.99 4.92 -7.28
CA VAL A 231 -8.34 5.48 -7.21
C VAL A 231 -8.42 6.62 -8.20
N ASN A 232 -9.01 6.38 -9.37
CA ASN A 232 -9.26 7.43 -10.35
C ASN A 232 -10.48 8.24 -9.88
N SER A 233 -10.21 9.43 -9.33
CA SER A 233 -11.21 10.44 -8.98
C SER A 233 -10.96 11.73 -9.76
#